data_AF-A0A7V1EED6-F1
#
_entry.id   AF-A0A7V1EED6-F1
#
_cell.length_a   1.000
_cell.length_b   1.000
_cell.length_c   1.000
_cell.angle_alpha   90.00
_cell.angle_beta   90.00
_cell.angle_gamma   90.00
#
_symmetry.space_group_name_H-M   'P 1'
#
loop_
_entity.id
_entity.type
_entity.pdbx_description
1 polymer ?
#
loop_
_entity_poly.entity_id
_entity_poly.type
_entity_poly.pdbx_seq_one_letter_code
_entity_poly.pdbx_strand_id
1 'polypeptide(L)'
;MLHKTLNIQKWIKFNFSQQILMIANEINRANNCCLNSDIRGVKRAYERALELLWLTIECTGEKNRRKELLRWKEVLLTEYIEENISCERNLIIMKNLLFFTPETARQIKYLI
;
A
#
# COMPACT_ATOMS: atom_id res chain seq x y z
N MET A 1 7.79 2.20 14.89
CA MET A 1 6.96 1.85 16.06
C MET A 1 5.73 1.12 15.52
N LEU A 2 5.73 -0.22 15.55
CA LEU A 2 4.57 -1.01 15.11
C LEU A 2 3.38 -0.75 16.06
N HIS A 3 2.37 -0.06 15.52
CA HIS A 3 0.97 0.03 15.96
C HIS A 3 0.66 0.43 17.41
N LYS A 4 0.50 1.74 17.69
CA LYS A 4 -0.09 2.20 18.97
C LYS A 4 -1.62 2.06 19.06
N THR A 5 -2.38 1.89 17.96
CA THR A 5 -3.86 1.93 18.02
C THR A 5 -4.63 0.98 17.09
N LEU A 6 -4.03 0.53 15.98
CA LEU A 6 -4.67 -0.32 14.98
C LEU A 6 -4.10 -1.74 15.05
N ASN A 7 -4.86 -2.68 15.62
CA ASN A 7 -4.49 -4.09 15.76
C ASN A 7 -5.32 -4.99 14.82
N ILE A 8 -4.96 -6.27 14.73
CA ILE A 8 -5.62 -7.24 13.85
C ILE A 8 -7.14 -7.35 14.09
N GLN A 9 -7.58 -7.26 15.35
CA GLN A 9 -8.99 -7.34 15.74
C GLN A 9 -9.83 -6.19 15.20
N LYS A 10 -9.25 -4.99 15.09
CA LYS A 10 -9.89 -3.86 14.42
C LYS A 10 -9.78 -3.96 12.90
N TRP A 11 -8.64 -4.45 12.40
CA TRP A 11 -8.35 -4.53 10.97
C TRP A 11 -9.27 -5.49 10.21
N ILE A 12 -9.60 -6.63 10.81
CA ILE A 12 -10.46 -7.65 10.20
C ILE A 12 -11.91 -7.19 9.99
N LYS A 13 -12.32 -6.09 10.63
CA LYS A 13 -13.66 -5.49 10.43
C LYS A 13 -13.81 -4.81 9.07
N PHE A 14 -12.70 -4.46 8.43
CA PHE A 14 -12.70 -3.90 7.08
C PHE A 14 -12.71 -5.03 6.06
N ASN A 15 -13.54 -4.91 5.04
CA ASN A 15 -13.50 -5.86 3.93
C ASN A 15 -12.20 -5.68 3.12
N PHE A 16 -11.86 -6.68 2.31
CA PHE A 16 -10.59 -6.70 1.58
C PHE A 16 -10.39 -5.46 0.69
N SER A 17 -11.43 -4.99 -0.01
CA SER A 17 -11.35 -3.78 -0.82
C SER A 17 -11.06 -2.53 0.02
N GLN A 18 -11.66 -2.40 1.20
CA GLN A 18 -11.37 -1.30 2.14
C GLN A 18 -9.90 -1.35 2.62
N GLN A 19 -9.40 -2.54 2.95
CA GLN A 19 -8.01 -2.72 3.36
C GLN A 19 -7.04 -2.29 2.26
N ILE A 20 -7.30 -2.72 1.01
CA ILE A 20 -6.52 -2.32 -0.17
C ILE A 20 -6.57 -0.80 -0.38
N LEU A 21 -7.74 -0.16 -0.25
CA LEU A 21 -7.87 1.30 -0.40
C LEU A 21 -7.10 2.07 0.68
N MET A 22 -7.06 1.55 1.91
CA MET A 22 -6.27 2.16 2.98
C MET A 22 -4.76 2.06 2.71
N ILE A 23 -4.28 0.92 2.18
CA ILE A 23 -2.88 0.79 1.74
C ILE A 23 -2.61 1.75 0.56
N ALA A 24 -3.54 1.83 -0.41
CA ALA A 24 -3.40 2.72 -1.57
C ALA A 24 -3.34 4.20 -1.15
N ASN A 25 -4.09 4.60 -0.13
CA ASN A 25 -4.05 5.96 0.40
C ASN A 25 -2.66 6.32 0.97
N GLU A 26 -1.93 5.36 1.53
CA GLU A 26 -0.56 5.57 1.97
C GLU A 26 0.40 5.73 0.77
N ILE A 27 0.18 5.01 -0.34
CA ILE A 27 0.96 5.22 -1.57
C ILE A 27 0.62 6.57 -2.22
N ASN A 28 -0.64 7.01 -2.14
CA ASN A 28 -1.02 8.36 -2.55
C ASN A 28 -0.32 9.43 -1.70
N ARG A 29 -0.21 9.22 -0.38
CA ARG A 29 0.60 10.08 0.49
C ARG A 29 2.08 10.08 0.08
N ALA A 30 2.63 8.91 -0.25
CA ALA A 30 3.99 8.78 -0.74
C ALA A 30 4.20 9.61 -2.03
N ASN A 31 3.25 9.54 -2.97
CA ASN A 31 3.28 10.33 -4.20
C ASN A 31 3.28 11.84 -3.91
N ASN A 32 2.40 12.30 -3.02
CA ASN A 32 2.35 13.72 -2.62
C ASN A 32 3.64 14.18 -1.95
N CYS A 33 4.24 13.39 -1.06
CA CYS A 33 5.55 13.70 -0.47
C CYS A 33 6.64 13.78 -1.56
N CYS A 34 6.63 12.84 -2.51
CA CYS A 34 7.58 12.80 -3.62
C CYS A 34 7.50 14.06 -4.49
N LEU A 35 6.28 14.48 -4.87
CA LEU A 35 6.06 15.70 -5.65
C LEU A 35 6.56 16.96 -4.92
N ASN A 36 6.57 16.94 -3.59
CA ASN A 36 7.10 18.01 -2.74
C ASN A 36 8.58 17.81 -2.36
N SER A 37 9.28 16.84 -2.96
CA SER A 37 10.67 16.50 -2.66
C SER A 37 10.94 16.11 -1.18
N ASP A 38 9.91 15.66 -0.46
CA ASP A 38 10.02 15.17 0.93
C ASP A 38 10.29 13.67 0.96
N ILE A 39 11.56 13.30 0.73
CA ILE A 39 12.02 11.90 0.72
C ILE A 39 11.73 11.18 2.05
N ARG A 40 11.86 11.87 3.19
CA ARG A 40 11.56 11.28 4.51
C ARG A 40 10.07 10.98 4.65
N GLY A 41 9.22 11.88 4.16
CA GLY A 41 7.77 11.66 4.06
C GLY A 41 7.42 10.46 3.20
N VAL A 42 8.10 10.28 2.07
CA VAL A 42 7.91 9.09 1.21
C VAL A 42 8.22 7.81 1.98
N LYS A 43 9.41 7.71 2.61
CA LYS A 43 9.80 6.50 3.33
C LYS A 43 8.83 6.18 4.48
N ARG A 44 8.36 7.18 5.24
CA ARG A 44 7.31 6.98 6.27
C ARG A 44 5.98 6.51 5.69
N ALA A 45 5.63 6.95 4.48
CA ALA A 45 4.44 6.48 3.78
C ALA A 45 4.56 5.02 3.35
N TYR A 46 5.72 4.62 2.82
CA TYR A 46 5.99 3.22 2.51
C TYR A 46 5.99 2.33 3.76
N GLU A 47 6.65 2.74 4.84
CA GLU A 47 6.62 2.02 6.13
C GLU A 47 5.18 1.77 6.57
N ARG A 48 4.33 2.81 6.52
CA ARG A 48 2.94 2.67 6.91
C ARG A 48 2.13 1.78 5.96
N ALA A 49 2.36 1.87 4.65
CA ALA A 49 1.75 0.95 3.68
C ALA A 49 2.15 -0.50 3.95
N LEU A 50 3.42 -0.77 4.27
CA LEU A 50 3.93 -2.10 4.63
C LEU A 50 3.31 -2.62 5.93
N GLU A 51 3.15 -1.77 6.95
CA GLU A 51 2.44 -2.13 8.20
C GLU A 51 1.00 -2.59 7.92
N LEU A 52 0.24 -1.83 7.13
CA LEU A 52 -1.14 -2.18 6.76
C LEU A 52 -1.21 -3.43 5.88
N LEU A 53 -0.24 -3.60 4.99
CA LEU A 53 -0.10 -4.78 4.15
C LEU A 53 0.15 -6.03 4.99
N TRP A 54 1.01 -5.95 5.99
CA TRP A 54 1.26 -7.07 6.92
C TRP A 54 0.00 -7.48 7.66
N LEU A 55 -0.74 -6.52 8.24
CA LEU A 55 -2.03 -6.82 8.86
C LEU A 55 -3.00 -7.50 7.88
N THR A 56 -2.98 -7.09 6.62
CA THR A 56 -3.82 -7.67 5.55
C THR A 56 -3.39 -9.09 5.18
N ILE A 57 -2.09 -9.36 5.14
CA ILE A 57 -1.51 -10.69 4.91
C ILE A 57 -1.85 -11.65 6.06
N GLU A 58 -1.82 -11.16 7.30
CA GLU A 58 -2.16 -11.93 8.49
C GLU A 58 -3.65 -12.31 8.54
N CYS A 59 -4.55 -11.39 8.17
CA CYS A 59 -5.99 -11.68 8.20
C CYS A 59 -6.54 -12.34 6.93
N THR A 60 -5.79 -12.37 5.82
CA THR A 60 -6.28 -13.00 4.59
C THR A 60 -6.23 -14.53 4.70
N GLY A 61 -7.38 -15.20 4.55
CA GLY A 61 -7.46 -16.66 4.55
C GLY A 61 -7.15 -17.30 3.19
N GLU A 62 -7.22 -16.52 2.11
CA GLU A 62 -7.10 -17.04 0.73
C GLU A 62 -5.63 -17.11 0.29
N LYS A 63 -5.15 -18.32 0.01
CA LYS A 63 -3.75 -18.58 -0.39
C LYS A 63 -3.32 -17.75 -1.61
N ASN A 64 -4.18 -17.62 -2.62
CA ASN A 64 -3.87 -16.86 -3.84
C ASN A 64 -3.73 -15.37 -3.55
N ARG A 65 -4.66 -14.78 -2.78
CA ARG A 65 -4.56 -13.37 -2.36
C ARG A 65 -3.30 -13.13 -1.55
N ARG A 66 -3.00 -14.02 -0.59
CA ARG A 66 -1.78 -13.92 0.23
C ARG A 66 -0.51 -13.89 -0.63
N LYS A 67 -0.44 -14.76 -1.64
CA LYS A 67 0.69 -14.81 -2.58
C LYS A 67 0.87 -13.50 -3.32
N GLU A 68 -0.20 -12.92 -3.86
CA GLU A 68 -0.11 -11.64 -4.58
C GLU A 68 0.23 -10.47 -3.65
N LEU A 69 -0.30 -10.45 -2.41
CA LEU A 69 0.08 -9.43 -1.41
C LEU A 69 1.57 -9.51 -1.06
N LEU A 70 2.12 -10.73 -0.94
CA LEU A 70 3.54 -10.94 -0.68
C LEU A 70 4.42 -10.49 -1.86
N ARG A 71 3.98 -10.72 -3.11
CA ARG A 71 4.67 -10.19 -4.30
C ARG A 71 4.63 -8.68 -4.34
N TRP A 72 3.48 -8.09 -4.06
CA TRP A 72 3.34 -6.64 -4.02
C TRP A 72 4.20 -6.01 -2.90
N LYS A 73 4.34 -6.70 -1.75
CA LYS A 73 5.27 -6.32 -0.68
C LYS A 73 6.70 -6.20 -1.20
N GLU A 74 7.17 -7.16 -2.00
CA GLU A 74 8.52 -7.14 -2.56
C GLU A 74 8.71 -5.93 -3.49
N VAL A 75 7.73 -5.62 -4.34
CA VAL A 75 7.76 -4.41 -5.19
C VAL A 75 7.92 -3.14 -4.35
N LEU A 76 7.12 -2.98 -3.29
CA LEU A 76 7.21 -1.80 -2.42
C LEU A 76 8.53 -1.75 -1.64
N LEU A 77 9.05 -2.90 -1.19
CA LEU A 77 10.33 -2.97 -0.48
C LEU A 77 11.50 -2.59 -1.38
N THR A 78 11.49 -3.01 -2.65
CA THR A 78 12.50 -2.58 -3.64
C THR A 78 12.52 -1.06 -3.74
N GLU A 79 11.36 -0.42 -3.87
CA GLU A 79 11.26 1.04 -3.94
C GLU A 79 11.61 1.73 -2.60
N TYR A 80 11.38 1.03 -1.49
CA TYR A 80 11.79 1.51 -0.16
C TYR A 80 13.31 1.51 0.04
N ILE A 81 14.08 0.61 -0.56
CA ILE A 81 15.54 0.62 -0.42
C ILE A 81 16.23 1.52 -1.46
N GLU A 82 15.53 1.90 -2.52
CA GLU A 82 16.10 2.76 -3.57
C GLU A 82 16.47 4.15 -3.06
N GLU A 83 17.62 4.65 -3.52
CA GLU A 83 18.13 5.98 -3.22
C GLU A 83 17.37 7.05 -4.01
N ASN A 84 17.06 6.75 -5.27
CA ASN A 84 16.39 7.65 -6.20
C ASN A 84 14.91 7.30 -6.34
N ILE A 85 14.10 7.86 -5.44
CA ILE A 85 12.65 7.69 -5.45
C ILE A 85 12.04 8.42 -6.65
N SER A 86 11.19 7.74 -7.41
CA SER A 86 10.43 8.31 -8.52
C SER A 86 8.93 8.38 -8.21
N CYS A 87 8.32 9.54 -8.45
CA CYS A 87 6.89 9.73 -8.23
C CYS A 87 6.05 8.94 -9.25
N GLU A 88 6.54 8.78 -10.47
CA GLU A 88 5.90 7.94 -11.49
C GLU A 88 5.79 6.48 -11.02
N ARG A 89 6.83 5.96 -10.36
CA ARG A 89 6.81 4.60 -9.82
C ARG A 89 5.77 4.45 -8.70
N ASN A 90 5.55 5.48 -7.88
CA ASN A 90 4.46 5.46 -6.89
C ASN A 90 3.09 5.26 -7.54
N LEU A 91 2.83 5.93 -8.66
CA LEU A 91 1.58 5.76 -9.41
C LEU A 91 1.45 4.34 -9.98
N ILE A 92 2.53 3.76 -10.51
CA ILE A 92 2.55 2.38 -11.02
C ILE A 92 2.29 1.37 -9.89
N ILE A 93 2.98 1.50 -8.75
CA ILE A 93 2.79 0.67 -7.56
C ILE A 93 1.34 0.73 -7.07
N MET A 94 0.78 1.94 -6.99
CA MET A 94 -0.60 2.16 -6.57
C MET A 94 -1.58 1.54 -7.56
N LYS A 95 -1.36 1.71 -8.87
CA LYS A 95 -2.22 1.12 -9.90
C LYS A 95 -2.22 -0.42 -9.81
N ASN A 96 -1.06 -1.04 -9.62
CA ASN A 96 -0.94 -2.49 -9.41
C ASN A 96 -1.71 -2.96 -8.16
N LEU A 97 -1.66 -2.17 -7.08
CA LEU A 97 -2.42 -2.46 -5.86
C LEU A 97 -3.94 -2.37 -6.08
N LEU A 98 -4.40 -1.39 -6.84
CA LEU A 98 -5.84 -1.20 -7.09
C LEU A 98 -6.45 -2.30 -7.97
N PHE A 99 -5.64 -3.08 -8.70
CA PHE A 99 -6.13 -4.22 -9.47
C PHE A 99 -6.46 -5.47 -8.64
N PHE A 100 -6.22 -5.47 -7.32
CA PHE A 100 -6.54 -6.62 -6.46
C PHE A 100 -8.04 -6.96 -6.41
N THR A 101 -8.93 -5.98 -6.58
CA THR A 101 -10.37 -6.22 -6.71
C THR A 101 -11.00 -5.33 -7.79
N PRO A 102 -12.11 -5.76 -8.41
CA PRO A 102 -12.88 -4.90 -9.32
C PRO A 102 -13.33 -3.60 -8.63
N GLU A 103 -13.69 -3.71 -7.35
CA GLU A 103 -14.17 -2.60 -6.53
C GLU A 103 -13.13 -1.48 -6.42
N THR A 104 -11.86 -1.84 -6.16
CA THR A 104 -10.73 -0.90 -6.04
C THR A 104 -10.21 -0.44 -7.40
N ALA A 105 -10.31 -1.28 -8.43
CA ALA A 105 -9.89 -0.92 -9.79
C ALA A 105 -10.68 0.28 -10.35
N ARG A 106 -11.90 0.51 -9.86
CA ARG A 106 -12.69 1.71 -10.19
C ARG A 106 -12.01 3.03 -9.80
N GLN A 107 -11.06 3.01 -8.85
CA GLN A 107 -10.31 4.20 -8.45
C GLN A 107 -9.22 4.59 -9.46
N ILE A 108 -8.82 3.68 -10.36
CA ILE A 108 -7.73 3.92 -11.33
C ILE A 108 -8.03 5.11 -12.24
N LYS A 109 -9.31 5.37 -12.55
CA LYS A 109 -9.73 6.51 -13.37
C LYS A 109 -9.45 7.88 -12.73
N TYR A 110 -9.15 7.92 -11.43
CA TYR A 110 -8.80 9.14 -10.69
C TYR A 110 -7.28 9.29 -10.49
N LEU A 111 -6.46 8.42 -11.09
CA LEU A 111 -5.00 8.48 -11.02
C LEU A 111 -4.36 9.33 -12.14
N ILE A 112 -5.16 10.15 -12.83
CA ILE A 112 -4.76 10.99 -13.97
C ILE A 112 -4.67 12.44 -13.50
#